data_AF-A0A1Q6SJA8-F1
#
_entry.id   AF-A0A1Q6SJA8-F1
#
_cell.length_a   1.000
_cell.length_b   1.000
_cell.length_c   1.000
_cell.angle_alpha   90.00
_cell.angle_beta   90.00
_cell.angle_gamma   90.00
#
_symmetry.space_group_name_H-M   'P 1'
#
loop_
_entity.id
_entity.type
_entity.pdbx_description
1 polymer ?
#
loop_
_entity_poly.entity_id
_entity_poly.type
_entity_poly.pdbx_seq_one_letter_code
_entity_poly.pdbx_strand_id
1 'polypeptide(L)'
;MFYSPEGYTIGDTWQYSCGPVVHAFFLQWRGFDDMSDTESGSIGHIVSDDMLKWTELPCALVRGGAGEYDELDLWTGSCVGKDGRFFLFYTSRNRNNPDANAISVAVSDDGVNFKKYERNPVLVPCHRFYCGEKNKIPLAVHGNQNFSIVDCRDMHVVYDSKSGYWYLHGKACPRALRRTGITA
;
A
#
# COMPACT_ATOMS: atom_id res chain seq x y z
N MET A 1 -5.71 -15.87 -10.38
CA MET A 1 -6.98 -15.49 -9.73
C MET A 1 -8.04 -15.36 -10.82
N PHE A 2 -9.07 -16.21 -10.81
CA PHE A 2 -10.20 -16.13 -11.75
C PHE A 2 -11.35 -15.38 -11.09
N TYR A 3 -11.17 -14.07 -10.93
CA TYR A 3 -12.15 -13.18 -10.30
C TYR A 3 -12.12 -11.82 -10.98
N SER A 4 -13.30 -11.21 -11.14
CA SER A 4 -13.47 -9.84 -11.62
C SER A 4 -14.67 -9.23 -10.90
N PRO A 5 -14.50 -8.15 -10.14
CA PRO A 5 -15.59 -7.47 -9.44
C PRO A 5 -16.53 -6.83 -10.45
N GLU A 6 -17.82 -6.76 -10.09
CA GLU A 6 -18.80 -6.05 -10.91
C GLU A 6 -18.58 -4.54 -10.81
N GLY A 7 -18.37 -3.89 -11.95
CA GLY A 7 -18.25 -2.43 -12.04
C GLY A 7 -16.93 -1.85 -11.53
N TYR A 8 -15.94 -2.67 -11.21
CA TYR A 8 -14.59 -2.23 -10.83
C TYR A 8 -13.50 -2.82 -11.74
N THR A 9 -12.43 -2.08 -11.95
CA THR A 9 -11.16 -2.60 -12.47
C THR A 9 -10.27 -3.03 -11.32
N ILE A 10 -9.51 -4.11 -11.52
CA ILE A 10 -8.52 -4.60 -10.56
C ILE A 10 -7.11 -4.14 -10.96
N GLY A 11 -6.31 -3.71 -9.98
CA GLY A 11 -4.88 -3.48 -10.11
C GLY A 11 -4.05 -4.50 -9.34
N ASP A 12 -2.95 -4.03 -8.73
CA ASP A 12 -2.06 -4.85 -7.91
C ASP A 12 -2.86 -5.69 -6.90
N THR A 13 -2.47 -6.96 -6.77
CA THR A 13 -3.13 -7.95 -5.92
C THR A 13 -2.08 -8.64 -5.04
N TRP A 14 -2.39 -8.81 -3.76
CA TRP A 14 -1.56 -9.55 -2.81
C TRP A 14 -2.42 -10.48 -1.95
N GLN A 15 -1.78 -11.44 -1.27
CA GLN A 15 -2.48 -12.51 -0.57
C GLN A 15 -1.91 -12.77 0.82
N TYR A 16 -2.75 -13.29 1.70
CA TYR A 16 -2.37 -13.82 3.00
C TYR A 16 -3.14 -15.12 3.27
N SER A 17 -2.43 -16.18 3.67
CA SER A 17 -3.02 -17.47 3.98
C SER A 17 -3.20 -17.65 5.48
N CYS A 18 -4.41 -18.01 5.92
CA CYS A 18 -4.74 -18.33 7.30
C CYS A 18 -5.38 -19.72 7.36
N GLY A 19 -4.56 -20.75 7.62
CA GLY A 19 -5.01 -22.14 7.54
C GLY A 19 -5.39 -22.49 6.08
N PRO A 20 -6.57 -23.10 5.84
CA PRO A 20 -7.00 -23.46 4.48
C PRO A 20 -7.52 -22.28 3.66
N VAL A 21 -7.81 -21.13 4.31
CA VAL A 21 -8.39 -19.97 3.63
C VAL A 21 -7.28 -19.01 3.21
N VAL A 22 -7.34 -18.57 1.96
CA VAL A 22 -6.53 -17.49 1.40
C VAL A 22 -7.38 -16.24 1.31
N HIS A 23 -6.90 -15.17 1.93
CA HIS A 23 -7.41 -13.81 1.74
C HIS A 23 -6.61 -13.19 0.60
N ALA A 24 -7.28 -12.69 -0.43
CA ALA A 24 -6.67 -11.85 -1.46
C ALA A 24 -7.20 -10.42 -1.34
N PHE A 25 -6.27 -9.48 -1.41
CA PHE A 25 -6.51 -8.05 -1.36
C PHE A 25 -6.05 -7.46 -2.69
N PHE A 26 -6.77 -6.46 -3.19
CA PHE A 26 -6.45 -5.88 -4.49
C PHE A 26 -6.86 -4.42 -4.56
N LEU A 27 -6.16 -3.66 -5.40
CA LEU A 27 -6.56 -2.30 -5.71
C LEU A 27 -7.77 -2.31 -6.63
N GLN A 28 -8.75 -1.44 -6.38
CA GLN A 28 -9.96 -1.35 -7.20
C GLN A 28 -10.40 0.08 -7.50
N TRP A 29 -10.95 0.30 -8.70
CA TRP A 29 -11.49 1.59 -9.15
C TRP A 29 -12.75 1.43 -10.00
N ARG A 30 -13.70 2.36 -9.86
CA ARG A 30 -14.83 2.54 -10.79
C ARG A 30 -14.39 3.31 -12.04
N GLY A 31 -13.30 2.87 -12.66
CA GLY A 31 -12.56 3.69 -13.62
C GLY A 31 -11.64 4.71 -12.91
N PHE A 32 -10.50 5.02 -13.53
CA PHE A 32 -9.41 5.74 -12.85
C PHE A 32 -9.74 7.19 -12.44
N ASP A 33 -10.75 7.80 -13.06
CA ASP A 33 -11.12 9.20 -12.82
C ASP A 33 -12.42 9.37 -12.01
N ASP A 34 -13.16 8.29 -11.73
CA ASP A 34 -14.40 8.34 -10.95
C ASP A 34 -14.15 7.98 -9.48
N MET A 35 -14.17 9.02 -8.64
CA MET A 35 -13.99 8.93 -7.19
C MET A 35 -15.29 9.22 -6.42
N SER A 36 -16.44 9.21 -7.12
CA SER A 36 -17.75 9.44 -6.51
C SER A 36 -18.22 8.27 -5.64
N ASP A 37 -17.79 7.06 -6.00
CA ASP A 37 -17.94 5.86 -5.15
C ASP A 37 -16.87 5.85 -4.05
N THR A 38 -17.30 5.62 -2.81
CA THR A 38 -16.44 5.51 -1.63
C THR A 38 -15.45 4.33 -1.73
N GLU A 39 -15.80 3.30 -2.50
CA GLU A 39 -14.96 2.12 -2.73
C GLU A 39 -14.07 2.26 -3.98
N SER A 40 -14.14 3.35 -4.73
CA SER A 40 -13.14 3.64 -5.78
C SER A 40 -11.83 4.15 -5.16
N GLY A 41 -10.70 3.60 -5.61
CA GLY A 41 -9.37 3.86 -5.03
C GLY A 41 -9.17 3.19 -3.65
N SER A 42 -9.81 2.04 -3.44
CA SER A 42 -9.81 1.30 -2.17
C SER A 42 -9.09 -0.05 -2.29
N ILE A 43 -9.06 -0.80 -1.19
CA ILE A 43 -8.52 -2.16 -1.13
C ILE A 43 -9.69 -3.15 -1.06
N GLY A 44 -10.00 -3.78 -2.18
CA GLY A 44 -10.97 -4.87 -2.27
C GLY A 44 -10.48 -6.13 -1.56
N HIS A 45 -11.42 -7.01 -1.20
CA HIS A 45 -11.14 -8.20 -0.39
C HIS A 45 -12.00 -9.38 -0.82
N ILE A 46 -11.33 -10.49 -1.16
CA ILE A 46 -11.97 -11.77 -1.45
C ILE A 46 -11.28 -12.89 -0.69
N VAL A 47 -11.98 -14.00 -0.50
CA VAL A 47 -11.43 -15.23 0.08
C VAL A 47 -11.65 -16.44 -0.81
N SER A 48 -10.79 -17.43 -0.66
CA SER A 48 -10.90 -18.72 -1.31
C SER A 48 -10.25 -19.81 -0.46
N ASP A 49 -10.75 -21.04 -0.53
CA ASP A 49 -10.15 -22.24 0.05
C ASP A 49 -9.53 -23.17 -1.02
N ASP A 50 -9.80 -22.93 -2.30
CA ASP A 50 -9.32 -23.73 -3.43
C ASP A 50 -8.51 -22.92 -4.48
N MET A 51 -8.42 -21.60 -4.31
CA MET A 51 -7.79 -20.61 -5.21
C MET A 51 -8.44 -20.52 -6.61
N LEU A 52 -9.52 -21.26 -6.86
CA LEU A 52 -10.26 -21.32 -8.11
C LEU A 52 -11.55 -20.51 -8.03
N LYS A 53 -12.30 -20.66 -6.93
CA LYS A 53 -13.54 -19.94 -6.65
C LYS A 53 -13.30 -18.92 -5.56
N TRP A 54 -13.82 -17.72 -5.76
CA TRP A 54 -13.61 -16.60 -4.86
C TRP A 54 -14.94 -16.10 -4.33
N THR A 55 -15.01 -15.81 -3.03
CA THR A 55 -16.14 -15.18 -2.37
C THR A 55 -15.75 -13.76 -2.00
N GLU A 56 -16.58 -12.80 -2.40
CA GLU A 56 -16.41 -11.40 -2.03
C GLU A 56 -16.67 -11.19 -0.54
N LEU A 57 -15.82 -10.39 0.08
CA LEU A 57 -16.02 -9.85 1.42
C LEU A 57 -16.20 -8.33 1.32
N PRO A 58 -16.66 -7.67 2.39
CA PRO A 58 -16.63 -6.21 2.43
C PRO A 58 -15.26 -5.68 2.07
N CYS A 59 -15.21 -4.53 1.39
CA CYS A 59 -13.97 -3.82 1.11
C CYS A 59 -13.10 -3.76 2.38
N ALA A 60 -11.85 -4.23 2.30
CA ALA A 60 -10.99 -4.29 3.47
C ALA A 60 -10.67 -2.90 3.98
N LEU A 61 -10.47 -1.93 3.08
CA LEU A 61 -10.14 -0.57 3.48
C LEU A 61 -10.54 0.45 2.42
N VAL A 62 -11.24 1.50 2.85
CA VAL A 62 -11.58 2.68 2.04
C VAL A 62 -10.66 3.87 2.37
N ARG A 63 -10.64 4.84 1.46
CA ARG A 63 -9.87 6.08 1.59
C ARG A 63 -10.22 6.84 2.87
N GLY A 64 -9.27 7.64 3.32
CA GLY A 64 -9.46 8.52 4.46
C GLY A 64 -10.42 9.67 4.17
N GLY A 65 -10.95 10.25 5.23
CA GLY A 65 -11.71 11.50 5.16
C GLY A 65 -10.83 12.70 4.80
N ALA A 66 -11.46 13.84 4.53
CA ALA A 66 -10.75 15.09 4.24
C ALA A 66 -9.76 15.44 5.36
N GLY A 67 -8.50 15.66 5.02
CA GLY A 67 -7.44 15.98 5.98
C GLY A 67 -6.76 14.77 6.63
N GLU A 68 -7.24 13.55 6.41
CA GLU A 68 -6.51 12.34 6.78
C GLU A 68 -5.32 12.11 5.85
N TYR A 69 -4.31 11.37 6.32
CA TYR A 69 -3.10 11.15 5.53
C TYR A 69 -3.37 10.36 4.24
N ASP A 70 -4.36 9.47 4.24
CA ASP A 70 -4.71 8.57 3.14
C ASP A 70 -6.02 8.97 2.45
N GLU A 71 -6.28 10.27 2.31
CA GLU A 71 -7.47 10.83 1.65
C GLU A 71 -7.57 10.49 0.15
N LEU A 72 -6.44 10.21 -0.50
CA LEU A 72 -6.38 9.76 -1.89
C LEU A 72 -6.39 8.22 -1.98
N ASP A 73 -6.31 7.68 -3.19
CA ASP A 73 -6.30 6.23 -3.43
C ASP A 73 -5.29 5.49 -2.55
N LEU A 74 -5.74 4.37 -2.01
CA LEU A 74 -4.92 3.44 -1.28
C LEU A 74 -4.17 2.55 -2.25
N TRP A 75 -2.90 2.31 -2.00
CA TRP A 75 -2.03 1.54 -2.89
C TRP A 75 -1.42 0.33 -2.19
N THR A 76 -0.75 -0.50 -3.00
CA THR A 76 -0.25 -1.83 -2.68
C THR A 76 0.51 -1.91 -1.37
N GLY A 77 0.39 -3.06 -0.71
CA GLY A 77 1.16 -3.40 0.47
C GLY A 77 1.18 -4.90 0.73
N SER A 78 0.98 -5.31 1.98
CA SER A 78 0.99 -6.71 2.39
C SER A 78 0.13 -6.93 3.62
N CYS A 79 -0.28 -8.17 3.85
CA CYS A 79 -1.01 -8.56 5.05
C CYS A 79 -0.22 -9.66 5.79
N VAL A 80 -0.13 -9.54 7.11
CA VAL A 80 0.54 -10.53 7.98
C VAL A 80 -0.28 -10.78 9.23
N GLY A 81 -0.21 -12.00 9.77
CA GLY A 81 -0.78 -12.36 11.06
C GLY A 81 0.24 -12.29 12.18
N LYS A 82 -0.15 -11.73 13.33
CA LYS A 82 0.63 -11.73 14.56
C LYS A 82 -0.29 -11.70 15.78
N ASP A 83 -0.03 -12.56 16.76
CA ASP A 83 -0.77 -12.64 18.03
C ASP A 83 -2.30 -12.72 17.86
N GLY A 84 -2.77 -13.50 16.88
CA GLY A 84 -4.19 -13.66 16.58
C GLY A 84 -4.85 -12.48 15.85
N ARG A 85 -4.06 -11.49 15.41
CA ARG A 85 -4.52 -10.31 14.66
C ARG A 85 -3.93 -10.25 13.27
N PHE A 86 -4.63 -9.60 12.37
CA PHE A 86 -4.21 -9.32 11.00
C PHE A 86 -3.75 -7.87 10.90
N PHE A 87 -2.60 -7.66 10.28
CA PHE A 87 -2.01 -6.36 10.03
C PHE A 87 -1.91 -6.16 8.52
N LEU A 88 -2.78 -5.31 7.98
CA LEU A 88 -2.77 -4.90 6.58
C LEU A 88 -1.93 -3.63 6.44
N PHE A 89 -0.71 -3.79 5.95
CA PHE A 89 0.13 -2.69 5.53
C PHE A 89 -0.29 -2.24 4.13
N TYR A 90 -0.36 -0.92 3.93
CA TYR A 90 -0.75 -0.33 2.66
C TYR A 90 0.00 0.97 2.42
N THR A 91 0.05 1.39 1.16
CA THR A 91 0.62 2.67 0.78
C THR A 91 -0.47 3.74 0.87
N SER A 92 -0.28 4.71 1.75
CA SER A 92 -1.15 5.86 1.95
C SER A 92 -0.68 7.08 1.16
N ARG A 93 -1.62 7.78 0.52
CA ARG A 93 -1.37 8.95 -0.32
C ARG A 93 -2.08 10.18 0.22
N ASN A 94 -1.33 11.27 0.38
CA ASN A 94 -1.80 12.49 1.00
C ASN A 94 -2.14 13.56 -0.05
N ARG A 95 -3.32 14.20 0.05
CA ARG A 95 -3.73 15.27 -0.88
C ARG A 95 -2.82 16.49 -0.83
N ASN A 96 -2.35 16.89 0.35
CA ASN A 96 -1.48 18.06 0.52
C ASN A 96 -0.06 17.81 0.01
N ASN A 97 0.32 16.55 -0.16
CA ASN A 97 1.55 16.19 -0.85
C ASN A 97 1.39 14.90 -1.68
N PRO A 98 0.78 15.00 -2.87
CA PRO A 98 0.38 13.84 -3.67
C PRO A 98 1.56 13.05 -4.23
N ASP A 99 2.76 13.63 -4.18
CA ASP A 99 3.99 13.01 -4.63
C ASP A 99 4.62 12.13 -3.54
N ALA A 100 4.30 12.35 -2.26
CA ALA A 100 4.87 11.64 -1.12
C ALA A 100 3.99 10.50 -0.62
N ASN A 101 4.41 9.29 -0.99
CA ASN A 101 3.84 8.06 -0.49
C ASN A 101 4.41 7.74 0.89
N ALA A 102 3.59 7.12 1.74
CA ALA A 102 4.00 6.61 3.04
C ALA A 102 3.35 5.25 3.29
N ILE A 103 3.87 4.51 4.26
CA ILE A 103 3.27 3.24 4.67
C ILE A 103 2.40 3.46 5.90
N SER A 104 1.19 2.97 5.80
CA SER A 104 0.19 2.95 6.86
C SER A 104 -0.19 1.50 7.18
N VAL A 105 -0.84 1.29 8.32
CA VAL A 105 -1.31 -0.03 8.74
C VAL A 105 -2.77 0.03 9.20
N ALA A 106 -3.54 -1.00 8.87
CA ALA A 106 -4.84 -1.27 9.42
C ALA A 106 -4.83 -2.64 10.13
N VAL A 107 -5.59 -2.77 11.21
CA VAL A 107 -5.60 -3.95 12.07
C VAL A 107 -6.99 -4.56 12.09
N SER A 108 -7.06 -5.88 12.05
CA SER A 108 -8.31 -6.64 12.19
C SER A 108 -8.13 -7.79 13.18
N ASP A 109 -9.14 -8.01 14.03
CA ASP A 109 -9.22 -9.16 14.93
C ASP A 109 -9.92 -10.38 14.28
N ASP A 110 -10.66 -10.18 13.18
CA ASP A 110 -11.45 -11.22 12.48
C ASP A 110 -10.99 -11.50 11.04
N GLY A 111 -10.01 -10.74 10.55
CA GLY A 111 -9.47 -10.85 9.20
C GLY A 111 -10.36 -10.28 8.10
N VAL A 112 -11.47 -9.62 8.46
CA VAL A 112 -12.47 -9.04 7.54
C VAL A 112 -12.66 -7.55 7.79
N ASN A 113 -12.88 -7.15 9.04
CA ASN A 113 -13.12 -5.76 9.42
C ASN A 113 -11.81 -5.11 9.86
N PHE A 114 -11.18 -4.33 8.97
CA PHE A 114 -9.94 -3.63 9.27
C PHE A 114 -10.17 -2.20 9.77
N LYS A 115 -9.43 -1.81 10.81
CA LYS A 115 -9.43 -0.46 11.38
C LYS A 115 -8.07 0.17 11.19
N LYS A 116 -8.03 1.37 10.59
CA LYS A 116 -6.79 2.13 10.43
C LYS A 116 -6.15 2.41 11.79
N TYR A 117 -4.84 2.32 11.86
CA TYR A 117 -4.10 2.70 13.06
C TYR A 117 -4.10 4.22 13.23
N GLU A 118 -4.46 4.69 14.42
CA GLU A 118 -4.66 6.13 14.72
C GLU A 118 -3.41 6.99 14.50
N ARG A 119 -2.21 6.39 14.52
CA ARG A 119 -0.94 7.10 14.31
C ARG A 119 -0.36 6.90 12.92
N ASN A 120 -1.18 6.50 11.95
CA ASN A 120 -0.75 6.44 10.56
C ASN A 120 -0.31 7.83 10.05
N PRO A 121 0.69 7.89 9.15
CA PRO A 121 1.46 6.76 8.61
C PRO A 121 2.54 6.26 9.58
N VAL A 122 2.86 4.96 9.52
CA VAL A 122 3.89 4.31 10.37
C VAL A 122 5.30 4.39 9.79
N LEU A 123 5.43 4.66 8.49
CA LEU A 123 6.73 4.87 7.85
C LEU A 123 6.64 5.93 6.77
N VAL A 124 7.52 6.93 6.84
CA VAL A 124 7.72 7.94 5.80
C VAL A 124 9.16 7.86 5.28
N PRO A 125 9.42 8.20 4.01
CA PRO A 125 10.78 8.14 3.46
C PRO A 125 11.73 9.05 4.25
N CYS A 126 12.80 8.47 4.77
CA CYS A 126 13.86 9.22 5.44
C CYS A 126 14.65 10.03 4.40
N HIS A 127 14.52 11.36 4.43
CA HIS A 127 15.19 12.29 3.51
C HIS A 127 16.74 12.19 3.49
N ARG A 128 17.34 11.51 4.48
CA ARG A 128 18.77 11.21 4.49
C ARG A 128 19.14 10.19 3.42
N PHE A 129 18.32 9.16 3.24
CA PHE A 129 18.63 7.99 2.40
C PHE A 129 17.76 7.93 1.14
N TYR A 130 16.57 8.49 1.19
CA TYR A 130 15.58 8.42 0.13
C TYR A 130 15.14 9.81 -0.33
N CYS A 131 14.65 9.88 -1.56
CA CYS A 131 13.95 11.05 -2.06
C CYS A 131 12.68 11.26 -1.23
N GLY A 132 12.52 12.49 -0.76
CA GLY A 132 11.37 12.98 -0.04
C GLY A 132 10.90 14.29 -0.67
N GLU A 133 9.93 14.93 -0.02
CA GLU A 133 9.29 16.15 -0.53
C GLU A 133 10.29 17.25 -0.90
N LYS A 134 11.38 17.33 -0.13
CA LYS A 134 12.43 18.36 -0.24
C LYS A 134 13.50 18.04 -1.30
N ASN A 135 13.48 16.85 -1.88
CA ASN A 135 14.49 16.35 -2.81
C ASN A 135 13.89 15.38 -3.82
N LYS A 136 12.77 15.80 -4.43
CA LYS A 136 12.10 15.11 -5.54
C LYS A 136 13.06 14.98 -6.72
N ILE A 137 13.05 13.81 -7.36
CA ILE A 137 13.71 13.62 -8.66
C ILE A 137 12.64 13.78 -9.74
N PRO A 138 12.78 14.73 -10.68
CA PRO A 138 11.90 14.79 -11.84
C PRO A 138 12.16 13.54 -12.69
N LEU A 139 11.16 12.67 -12.78
CA LEU A 139 11.18 11.51 -13.65
C LEU A 139 10.27 11.80 -14.84
N ALA A 140 10.83 11.72 -16.04
CA ALA A 140 10.01 11.64 -17.25
C ALA A 140 9.45 10.23 -17.36
N VAL A 141 8.24 10.01 -16.85
CA VAL A 141 7.53 8.74 -17.00
C VAL A 141 6.42 8.96 -18.03
N HIS A 142 6.35 8.11 -19.06
CA HIS A 142 5.35 8.18 -20.14
C HIS A 142 5.24 9.56 -20.84
N GLY A 143 6.36 10.27 -21.01
CA GLY A 143 6.38 11.58 -21.70
C GLY A 143 5.86 12.76 -20.87
N ASN A 144 5.44 12.53 -19.63
CA ASN A 144 5.07 13.59 -18.69
C ASN A 144 6.27 13.95 -17.80
N GLN A 145 6.77 15.18 -17.93
CA GLN A 145 7.93 15.67 -17.17
C GLN A 145 7.61 16.09 -15.73
N ASN A 146 6.34 16.01 -15.31
CA ASN A 146 5.89 16.44 -13.99
C ASN A 146 5.67 15.29 -12.98
N PHE A 147 6.05 14.06 -13.32
CA PHE A 147 5.99 12.95 -12.36
C PHE A 147 7.20 13.03 -11.41
N SER A 148 6.98 13.60 -10.22
CA SER A 148 7.96 13.59 -9.14
C SER A 148 7.62 12.48 -8.16
N ILE A 149 8.28 11.33 -8.25
CA ILE A 149 7.97 10.22 -7.35
C ILE A 149 8.81 10.35 -6.07
N VAL A 150 8.16 10.62 -4.94
CA VAL A 150 8.67 10.24 -3.61
C VAL A 150 8.13 8.85 -3.33
N ASP A 151 8.89 7.85 -3.79
CA ASP A 151 8.48 6.46 -3.66
C ASP A 151 8.83 6.00 -2.25
N CYS A 152 7.80 5.68 -1.47
CA CYS A 152 7.87 4.84 -0.29
C CYS A 152 6.57 4.06 -0.28
N ARG A 153 6.56 2.94 -1.02
CA ARG A 153 5.36 2.16 -1.31
C ARG A 153 5.65 0.68 -1.37
N ASP A 154 4.60 -0.11 -1.54
CA ASP A 154 4.64 -1.55 -1.80
C ASP A 154 5.36 -2.30 -0.69
N MET A 155 5.03 -1.97 0.57
CA MET A 155 5.68 -2.57 1.72
C MET A 155 5.29 -4.05 1.85
N HIS A 156 6.29 -4.92 1.79
CA HIS A 156 6.21 -6.34 2.03
C HIS A 156 6.87 -6.69 3.38
N VAL A 157 6.04 -7.15 4.31
CA VAL A 157 6.45 -7.48 5.68
C VAL A 157 6.64 -8.99 5.82
N VAL A 158 7.78 -9.42 6.34
CA VAL A 158 8.14 -10.84 6.47
C VAL A 158 8.70 -11.12 7.85
N TYR A 159 8.25 -12.20 8.48
CA TYR A 159 8.86 -12.71 9.71
C TYR A 159 9.98 -13.69 9.39
N ASP A 160 11.15 -13.48 9.98
CA ASP A 160 12.25 -14.44 9.95
C ASP A 160 12.34 -15.19 11.28
N SER A 161 11.99 -16.47 11.27
CA SER A 161 12.03 -17.31 12.46
C SER A 161 13.44 -17.58 12.97
N LYS A 162 14.49 -17.39 12.15
CA LYS A 162 15.88 -17.61 12.58
C LYS A 162 16.38 -16.48 13.46
N SER A 163 16.10 -15.23 13.07
CA SER A 163 16.51 -14.05 13.82
C SER A 163 15.47 -13.61 14.85
N GLY A 164 14.21 -14.02 14.71
CA GLY A 164 13.11 -13.59 15.57
C GLY A 164 12.60 -12.18 15.26
N TYR A 165 13.01 -11.59 14.13
CA TYR A 165 12.65 -10.25 13.73
C TYR A 165 11.68 -10.22 12.55
N TRP A 166 10.96 -9.11 12.45
CA TRP A 166 10.18 -8.73 11.29
C TRP A 166 11.00 -7.81 10.40
N TYR A 167 11.03 -8.11 9.10
CA TYR A 167 11.71 -7.33 8.08
C TYR A 167 10.68 -6.66 7.18
N LEU A 168 11.02 -5.43 6.77
CA LEU A 168 10.22 -4.58 5.92
C LEU A 168 10.99 -4.33 4.63
N HIS A 169 10.44 -4.77 3.49
CA HIS A 169 10.99 -4.53 2.16
C HIS A 169 9.99 -3.70 1.37
N GLY A 170 10.42 -2.61 0.74
CA GLY A 170 9.53 -1.79 -0.05
C GLY A 170 10.27 -1.06 -1.16
N LYS A 171 9.51 -0.41 -2.05
CA LYS A 171 10.08 0.45 -3.07
C LYS A 171 10.34 1.82 -2.45
N ALA A 172 11.60 2.26 -2.56
CA ALA A 172 11.93 3.63 -2.30
C ALA A 172 12.97 4.19 -3.27
N CYS A 173 12.79 5.46 -3.64
CA CYS A 173 13.73 6.14 -4.52
C CYS A 173 14.96 6.59 -3.72
N PRO A 174 16.18 6.10 -3.99
CA PRO A 174 17.36 6.48 -3.23
C PRO A 174 17.75 7.93 -3.51
N ARG A 175 18.15 8.64 -2.47
CA ARG A 175 18.74 9.98 -2.62
C ARG A 175 20.13 9.81 -3.21
N ALA A 176 20.39 10.42 -4.36
CA ALA A 176 21.75 10.55 -4.88
C ALA A 176 22.63 11.29 -3.84
N LEU A 177 23.54 10.57 -3.20
CA LEU A 177 24.59 11.18 -2.41
C LEU A 177 25.50 11.91 -3.39
N ARG A 178 25.57 13.25 -3.32
CA ARG A 178 26.64 13.97 -4.00
C ARG A 178 27.94 13.38 -3.46
N ARG A 179 28.73 12.71 -4.32
CA ARG A 179 30.14 12.45 -4.02
C ARG A 179 30.76 13.83 -3.77
N THR A 180 31.07 14.14 -2.52
CA THR A 180 32.02 15.20 -2.20
C THR A 180 33.30 14.80 -2.90
N GLY A 181 33.70 15.60 -3.89
CA GLY A 181 34.81 15.27 -4.78
C GLY A 181 36.06 14.92 -3.97
N ILE A 182 36.54 13.69 -4.13
CA ILE A 182 37.97 13.43 -4.03
C ILE A 182 38.52 13.98 -5.33
N THR A 183 39.07 15.19 -5.27
CA THR A 183 39.97 15.70 -6.32
C THR A 183 41.16 14.76 -6.38
N ALA A 184 41.37 14.14 -7.55
CA ALA A 184 42.61 13.45 -7.88
C ALA A 184 43.75 14.45 -8.07
#